data_AF-A0A8A4TII0-F1
#
_entry.id   AF-A0A8A4TII0-F1
#
_cell.length_a   1.000
_cell.length_b   1.000
_cell.length_c   1.000
_cell.angle_alpha   90.00
_cell.angle_beta   90.00
_cell.angle_gamma   90.00
#
_symmetry.space_group_name_H-M   'P 1'
#
loop_
_entity.id
_entity.type
_entity.pdbx_description
1 polymer ?
#
loop_
_entity_poly.entity_id
_entity_poly.type
_entity_poly.pdbx_seq_one_letter_code
_entity_poly.pdbx_strand_id
1 'polypeptide(L)'
;MRIVFLAALCLASAPVPLLAQTANPSVFELEPGTLVDGAAARIYTMVPDGGIVALNLTDGSRQWQSDDAAKPVGLLNGHLAVYREAGTKIVFLDPETGREGPWTAASLSLPETAWTRVDDGLGRSLTLSMKTTDRGADLLWQSESRTVRARPPGPGDATDDDIAFGGLAIDAQNGQATAVSRTAPLSPSLRFTMLNEADRLPNLQGRQFLSIDGGAVLISNRIGDDRIRNKYRWTLYDRATGDPLGRFDADRSVDAFFVAGKTLVYVARPYFWRDGDQFREDPLRLRAIDLDSGRLLWERALRDTEYRGPFPP
;
A
#
# COMPACT_ATOMS: atom_id res chain seq x y z
N MET A 1 -28.70 51.07 -53.48
CA MET A 1 -28.01 51.28 -52.19
C MET A 1 -28.42 50.13 -51.26
N ARG A 2 -27.58 49.11 -51.09
CA ARG A 2 -27.87 47.91 -50.29
C ARG A 2 -27.19 48.05 -48.93
N ILE A 3 -27.96 48.14 -47.87
CA ILE A 3 -27.50 48.19 -46.48
C ILE A 3 -27.26 46.75 -46.02
N VAL A 4 -26.01 46.41 -45.71
CA VAL A 4 -25.60 45.12 -45.13
C VAL A 4 -25.55 45.30 -43.62
N PHE A 5 -26.40 44.58 -42.89
CA PHE A 5 -26.37 44.50 -41.43
C PHE A 5 -25.31 43.47 -41.00
N LEU A 6 -24.24 43.94 -40.35
CA LEU A 6 -23.29 43.10 -39.64
C LEU A 6 -23.87 42.78 -38.25
N ALA A 7 -24.34 41.56 -38.04
CA ALA A 7 -24.75 41.09 -36.72
C ALA A 7 -23.50 40.61 -35.94
N ALA A 8 -23.08 41.39 -34.95
CA ALA A 8 -22.01 41.01 -34.03
C ALA A 8 -22.54 39.97 -33.02
N LEU A 9 -22.09 38.72 -33.17
CA LEU A 9 -22.41 37.62 -32.27
C LEU A 9 -21.46 37.70 -31.05
N CYS A 10 -21.92 38.29 -29.94
CA CYS A 10 -21.21 38.23 -28.67
C CYS A 10 -21.31 36.81 -28.09
N LEU A 11 -20.24 36.02 -28.24
CA LEU A 11 -20.06 34.77 -27.51
C LEU A 11 -19.78 35.09 -26.04
N ALA A 12 -20.80 34.96 -25.19
CA ALA A 12 -20.62 34.99 -23.74
C ALA A 12 -19.91 33.69 -23.31
N SER A 13 -18.63 33.78 -22.99
CA SER A 13 -17.86 32.70 -22.37
C SER A 13 -18.40 32.46 -20.96
N ALA A 14 -19.26 31.46 -20.80
CA ALA A 14 -19.61 30.96 -19.49
C ALA A 14 -18.33 30.41 -18.82
N PRO A 15 -18.05 30.76 -17.55
CA PRO A 15 -16.94 30.15 -16.83
C PRO A 15 -17.22 28.64 -16.73
N VAL A 16 -16.40 27.83 -17.39
CA VAL A 16 -16.41 26.39 -17.19
C VAL A 16 -15.99 26.19 -15.73
N PRO A 17 -16.84 25.58 -14.87
CA PRO A 17 -16.43 25.27 -13.52
C PRO A 17 -15.22 24.34 -13.63
N LEU A 18 -14.07 24.83 -13.17
CA LEU A 18 -12.89 24.00 -13.03
C LEU A 18 -13.25 22.99 -11.95
N LEU A 19 -13.69 21.80 -12.34
CA LEU A 19 -13.85 20.69 -11.42
C LEU A 19 -12.48 20.52 -10.78
N ALA A 20 -12.39 20.80 -9.48
CA ALA A 20 -11.18 20.57 -8.72
C ALA A 20 -10.85 19.09 -8.87
N GLN A 21 -9.86 18.80 -9.73
CA GLN A 21 -9.31 17.46 -9.83
C GLN A 21 -8.74 17.18 -8.46
N THR A 22 -9.43 16.35 -7.68
CA THR A 22 -8.93 15.90 -6.38
C THR A 22 -7.58 15.28 -6.67
N ALA A 23 -6.51 15.99 -6.30
CA ALA A 23 -5.17 15.51 -6.51
C ALA A 23 -5.07 14.17 -5.78
N ASN A 24 -4.92 13.09 -6.54
CA ASN A 24 -4.68 11.79 -5.96
C ASN A 24 -3.46 11.92 -5.04
N PRO A 25 -3.47 11.28 -3.86
CA PRO A 25 -2.32 11.37 -2.97
C PRO A 25 -1.07 10.95 -3.75
N SER A 26 -0.08 11.85 -3.84
CA SER A 26 1.16 11.54 -4.55
C SER A 26 1.95 10.44 -3.87
N VAL A 27 1.72 10.25 -2.57
CA VAL A 27 2.35 9.20 -1.76
C VAL A 27 1.30 8.38 -1.04
N PHE A 28 1.40 7.05 -1.14
CA PHE A 28 0.53 6.12 -0.42
C PHE A 28 1.25 4.79 -0.13
N GLU A 29 0.74 4.06 0.87
CA GLU A 29 1.19 2.70 1.17
C GLU A 29 0.34 1.71 0.39
N LEU A 30 0.97 0.97 -0.54
CA LEU A 30 0.29 -0.05 -1.34
C LEU A 30 -0.01 -1.30 -0.52
N GLU A 31 0.90 -1.67 0.37
CA GLU A 31 0.86 -2.82 1.27
C GLU A 31 1.86 -2.51 2.40
N PRO A 32 1.67 -3.04 3.64
CA PRO A 32 2.61 -2.83 4.73
C PRO A 32 4.09 -2.90 4.32
N GLY A 33 4.79 -1.76 4.42
CA GLY A 33 6.20 -1.63 4.05
C GLY A 33 6.49 -1.51 2.54
N THR A 34 5.49 -1.16 1.73
CA THR A 34 5.64 -0.76 0.33
C THR A 34 4.98 0.59 0.09
N LEU A 35 5.79 1.64 -0.06
CA LEU A 35 5.34 2.99 -0.35
C LEU A 35 5.52 3.31 -1.84
N VAL A 36 4.54 3.99 -2.41
CA VAL A 36 4.58 4.51 -3.77
C VAL A 36 4.65 6.03 -3.69
N ASP A 37 5.61 6.63 -4.38
CA ASP A 37 5.69 8.05 -4.67
C ASP A 37 5.44 8.24 -6.18
N GLY A 38 4.19 8.48 -6.52
CA GLY A 38 3.75 8.67 -7.91
C GLY A 38 4.33 9.93 -8.54
N ALA A 39 4.62 10.97 -7.74
CA ALA A 39 5.20 12.22 -8.25
C ALA A 39 6.68 12.04 -8.64
N ALA A 40 7.43 11.26 -7.86
CA ALA A 40 8.82 10.91 -8.17
C ALA A 40 8.97 9.66 -9.06
N ALA A 41 7.84 9.03 -9.45
CA ALA A 41 7.81 7.74 -10.15
C ALA A 41 8.71 6.69 -9.46
N ARG A 42 8.53 6.52 -8.15
CA ARG A 42 9.37 5.68 -7.30
C ARG A 42 8.56 4.78 -6.37
N ILE A 43 9.09 3.60 -6.07
CA ILE A 43 8.56 2.69 -5.06
C ILE A 43 9.64 2.40 -4.03
N TYR A 44 9.33 2.50 -2.75
CA TYR A 44 10.19 2.06 -1.66
C TYR A 44 9.58 0.81 -1.03
N THR A 45 10.35 -0.28 -0.98
CA THR A 45 9.81 -1.54 -0.46
C THR A 45 10.86 -2.35 0.28
N MET A 46 10.40 -3.21 1.19
CA MET A 46 11.23 -4.15 1.92
C MET A 46 11.61 -5.33 1.03
N VAL A 47 12.89 -5.71 1.02
CA VAL A 47 13.37 -6.87 0.26
C VAL A 47 13.52 -8.11 1.17
N PRO A 48 13.40 -9.34 0.64
CA PRO A 48 13.40 -10.56 1.45
C PRO A 48 14.58 -10.72 2.40
N ASP A 49 15.78 -10.30 1.98
CA ASP A 49 17.02 -10.44 2.77
C ASP A 49 17.20 -9.33 3.83
N GLY A 50 16.18 -8.48 4.02
CA GLY A 50 16.23 -7.31 4.88
C GLY A 50 16.64 -6.04 4.13
N GLY A 51 16.45 -4.89 4.77
CA GLY A 51 16.72 -3.61 4.11
C GLY A 51 15.52 -3.04 3.35
N ILE A 52 15.76 -1.89 2.71
CA ILE A 52 14.80 -1.22 1.82
C ILE A 52 15.45 -1.01 0.47
N VAL A 53 14.67 -1.21 -0.60
CA VAL A 53 15.06 -0.87 -1.96
C VAL A 53 14.19 0.27 -2.49
N ALA A 54 14.80 1.22 -3.19
CA ALA A 54 14.09 2.14 -4.05
C ALA A 54 14.10 1.63 -5.49
N LEU A 55 12.93 1.58 -6.11
CA LEU A 55 12.70 1.10 -7.46
C LEU A 55 12.13 2.24 -8.31
N ASN A 56 12.59 2.34 -9.55
CA ASN A 56 11.91 3.15 -10.55
C ASN A 56 10.55 2.50 -10.88
N LEU A 57 9.47 3.28 -10.82
CA LEU A 57 8.10 2.79 -11.04
C LEU A 57 7.85 2.29 -12.46
N THR A 58 8.56 2.83 -13.46
CA THR A 58 8.35 2.51 -14.88
C THR A 58 8.96 1.15 -15.24
N ASP A 59 10.21 0.91 -14.88
CA ASP A 59 10.95 -0.29 -15.32
C ASP A 59 11.36 -1.24 -14.18
N GLY A 60 11.05 -0.89 -12.93
CA GLY A 60 11.38 -1.66 -11.74
C GLY A 60 12.88 -1.69 -11.44
N SER A 61 13.71 -0.89 -12.12
CA SER A 61 15.15 -0.84 -11.89
C SER A 61 15.46 -0.34 -10.48
N ARG A 62 16.46 -0.93 -9.84
CA ARG A 62 16.91 -0.53 -8.51
C ARG A 62 17.69 0.77 -8.60
N GLN A 63 17.26 1.79 -7.87
CA GLN A 63 17.95 3.06 -7.74
C GLN A 63 18.97 3.04 -6.60
N TRP A 64 18.57 2.51 -5.43
CA TRP A 64 19.46 2.25 -4.30
C TRP A 64 18.87 1.16 -3.38
N GLN A 65 19.70 0.68 -2.45
CA GLN A 65 19.30 -0.25 -1.39
C GLN A 65 20.02 0.11 -0.10
N SER A 66 19.34 -0.06 1.04
CA SER A 66 19.91 0.03 2.38
C SER A 66 19.88 -1.34 3.05
N ASP A 67 20.86 -1.62 3.91
CA ASP A 67 20.95 -2.91 4.63
C ASP A 67 20.33 -2.83 6.04
N ASP A 68 20.42 -1.67 6.69
CA ASP A 68 20.04 -1.47 8.11
C ASP A 68 18.63 -0.92 8.32
N ALA A 69 17.87 -0.66 7.25
CA ALA A 69 16.57 -0.01 7.31
C ALA A 69 15.45 -1.05 7.15
N ALA A 70 14.49 -1.11 8.09
CA ALA A 70 13.62 -2.28 8.18
C ALA A 70 12.28 -2.13 7.46
N LYS A 71 11.59 -0.99 7.62
CA LYS A 71 10.26 -0.78 7.02
C LYS A 71 10.00 0.68 6.64
N PRO A 72 9.70 1.00 5.37
CA PRO A 72 9.27 2.34 4.99
C PRO A 72 7.88 2.60 5.57
N VAL A 73 7.67 3.75 6.21
CA VAL A 73 6.40 4.09 6.89
C VAL A 73 5.72 5.33 6.30
N GLY A 74 6.45 6.20 5.62
CA GLY A 74 5.87 7.25 4.79
C GLY A 74 6.92 8.21 4.23
N LEU A 75 6.46 9.27 3.54
CA LEU A 75 7.30 10.41 3.13
C LEU A 75 6.87 11.66 3.90
N LEU A 76 7.84 12.44 4.36
CA LEU A 76 7.61 13.70 5.05
C LEU A 76 8.59 14.75 4.52
N ASN A 77 8.07 15.81 3.91
CA ASN A 77 8.85 16.89 3.29
C ASN A 77 10.01 16.40 2.40
N GLY A 78 9.74 15.38 1.58
CA GLY A 78 10.73 14.81 0.67
C GLY A 78 11.76 13.91 1.35
N HIS A 79 11.59 13.55 2.62
CA HIS A 79 12.39 12.54 3.31
C HIS A 79 11.60 11.26 3.52
N LEU A 80 12.25 10.11 3.28
CA LEU A 80 11.66 8.79 3.51
C LEU A 80 11.77 8.44 4.99
N ALA A 81 10.64 8.43 5.69
CA ALA A 81 10.56 7.95 7.06
C ALA A 81 10.59 6.41 7.08
N VAL A 82 11.53 5.86 7.84
CA VAL A 82 11.78 4.42 7.93
C VAL A 82 11.85 3.99 9.37
N TYR A 83 11.13 2.92 9.71
CA TYR A 83 11.31 2.21 10.96
C TYR A 83 12.56 1.32 10.92
N ARG A 84 13.38 1.42 11.97
CA ARG A 84 14.53 0.57 12.23
C ARG A 84 14.31 -0.20 13.54
N GLU A 85 14.37 -1.53 13.45
CA GLU A 85 14.23 -2.43 14.61
C GLU A 85 15.33 -2.20 15.64
N ALA A 86 16.58 -2.01 15.18
CA ALA A 86 17.71 -1.70 16.05
C ALA A 86 17.53 -0.34 16.74
N GLY A 87 17.27 -0.38 18.06
CA GLY A 87 17.00 0.79 18.88
C GLY A 87 15.59 1.37 18.70
N THR A 88 14.68 0.64 18.03
CA THR A 88 13.26 0.97 17.89
C THR A 88 13.02 2.45 17.55
N LYS A 89 13.48 2.87 16.37
CA LYS A 89 13.50 4.29 15.98
C LYS A 89 13.00 4.52 14.56
N ILE A 90 12.56 5.74 14.31
CA ILE A 90 12.32 6.27 12.97
C ILE A 90 13.55 7.04 12.54
N VAL A 91 14.09 6.67 11.38
CA VAL A 91 15.16 7.38 10.70
C VAL A 91 14.60 7.98 9.42
N PHE A 92 15.24 9.04 8.94
CA PHE A 92 14.85 9.73 7.73
C PHE A 92 15.94 9.55 6.69
N LEU A 93 15.59 8.92 5.58
CA LEU A 93 16.50 8.71 4.46
C LEU A 93 16.26 9.77 3.38
N ASP A 94 17.33 10.21 2.75
CA ASP A 94 17.30 10.88 1.46
C ASP A 94 16.73 9.89 0.42
N PRO A 95 15.61 10.20 -0.26
CA PRO A 95 14.98 9.23 -1.14
C PRO A 95 15.68 9.02 -2.49
N GLU A 96 16.68 9.83 -2.84
CA GLU A 96 17.50 9.66 -4.04
C GLU A 96 18.69 8.73 -3.79
N THR A 97 19.22 8.72 -2.56
CA THR A 97 20.47 8.03 -2.24
C THR A 97 20.32 6.90 -1.21
N GLY A 98 19.22 6.87 -0.46
CA GLY A 98 18.98 5.93 0.63
C GLY A 98 19.83 6.18 1.88
N ARG A 99 20.57 7.29 1.93
CA ARG A 99 21.42 7.65 3.06
C ARG A 99 20.63 8.40 4.12
N GLU A 100 21.00 8.24 5.39
CA GLU A 100 20.40 9.05 6.47
C GLU A 100 20.65 10.54 6.21
N GLY A 101 19.56 11.32 6.25
CA GLY A 101 19.59 12.76 6.10
C GLY A 101 20.02 13.48 7.39
N PRO A 102 19.99 14.82 7.40
CA PRO A 102 20.36 15.61 8.57
C PRO A 102 19.30 15.61 9.69
N TRP A 103 18.16 14.97 9.48
CA TRP A 103 17.06 14.94 10.45
C TRP A 103 17.39 14.04 11.63
N THR A 104 16.89 14.44 12.80
CA THR A 104 17.13 13.68 14.03
C THR A 104 16.29 12.40 14.00
N ALA A 105 16.90 11.26 14.34
CA ALA A 105 16.15 10.03 14.50
C ALA A 105 15.19 10.14 15.70
N ALA A 106 13.97 9.65 15.53
CA ALA A 106 12.94 9.67 16.55
C ALA A 106 12.82 8.31 17.24
N SER A 107 12.97 8.26 18.57
CA SER A 107 12.80 7.02 19.32
C SER A 107 11.32 6.72 19.55
N LEU A 108 10.92 5.45 19.37
CA LEU A 108 9.59 4.98 19.74
C LEU A 108 9.61 4.44 21.16
N SER A 109 8.85 5.07 22.05
CA SER A 109 8.64 4.57 23.41
C SER A 109 7.63 3.43 23.39
N LEU A 110 8.14 2.21 23.24
CA LEU A 110 7.33 1.00 23.34
C LEU A 110 7.41 0.41 24.77
N PRO A 111 6.31 -0.16 25.31
CA PRO A 111 6.36 -0.96 26.53
C PRO A 111 7.36 -2.12 26.41
N GLU A 112 7.93 -2.58 27.52
CA GLU A 112 8.91 -3.68 27.52
C GLU A 112 8.35 -4.99 26.94
N THR A 113 7.03 -5.20 27.01
CA THR A 113 6.34 -6.38 26.47
C THR A 113 6.03 -6.28 24.97
N ALA A 114 6.21 -5.11 24.36
CA ALA A 114 5.81 -4.87 22.98
C ALA A 114 6.69 -5.62 21.98
N TRP A 115 6.05 -6.09 20.90
CA TRP A 115 6.75 -6.62 19.75
C TRP A 115 7.42 -5.49 18.97
N THR A 116 8.73 -5.61 18.74
CA THR A 116 9.54 -4.58 18.07
C THR A 116 10.04 -5.00 16.69
N ARG A 117 9.60 -6.16 16.20
CA ARG A 117 10.03 -6.66 14.89
C ARG A 117 9.01 -6.32 13.82
N VAL A 118 9.52 -6.10 12.61
CA VAL A 118 8.71 -5.87 11.41
C VAL A 118 8.00 -7.16 10.98
N ASP A 119 8.66 -8.31 11.13
CA ASP A 119 8.04 -9.61 10.88
C ASP A 119 7.12 -9.98 12.05
N ASP A 120 5.92 -10.44 11.74
CA ASP A 120 5.00 -10.99 12.70
C ASP A 120 5.56 -12.29 13.29
N GLY A 121 5.35 -12.45 14.59
CA GLY A 121 5.56 -13.70 15.30
C GLY A 121 4.26 -14.48 15.46
N LEU A 122 4.38 -15.69 16.00
CA LEU A 122 3.22 -16.47 16.41
C LEU A 122 2.40 -15.69 17.45
N GLY A 123 1.24 -15.15 17.04
CA GLY A 123 0.38 -14.33 17.87
C GLY A 123 0.93 -12.94 18.20
N ARG A 124 2.00 -12.47 17.55
CA ARG A 124 2.62 -11.18 17.83
C ARG A 124 2.77 -10.35 16.56
N SER A 125 2.49 -9.05 16.63
CA SER A 125 2.63 -8.16 15.48
C SER A 125 2.92 -6.73 15.90
N LEU A 126 3.55 -5.98 14.99
CA LEU A 126 3.76 -4.53 15.10
C LEU A 126 3.21 -3.84 13.85
N THR A 127 2.13 -3.08 14.04
CA THR A 127 1.57 -2.23 12.99
C THR A 127 2.06 -0.80 13.17
N LEU A 128 2.50 -0.19 12.07
CA LEU A 128 2.95 1.19 11.99
C LEU A 128 2.15 1.86 10.87
N SER A 129 1.65 3.07 11.12
CA SER A 129 0.92 3.86 10.12
C SER A 129 1.27 5.32 10.27
N MET A 130 1.73 5.95 9.20
CA MET A 130 2.05 7.37 9.19
C MET A 130 0.99 8.15 8.42
N LYS A 131 0.52 9.25 9.00
CA LYS A 131 -0.40 10.18 8.36
C LYS A 131 0.21 11.57 8.34
N THR A 132 0.38 12.14 7.15
CA THR A 132 0.83 13.53 7.02
C THR A 132 -0.25 14.51 7.48
N THR A 133 0.17 15.59 8.11
CA THR A 133 -0.66 16.69 8.60
C THR A 133 -0.05 18.02 8.15
N ASP A 134 -0.78 19.13 8.30
CA ASP A 134 -0.27 20.46 7.92
C ASP A 134 1.00 20.86 8.68
N ARG A 135 1.28 20.24 9.84
CA ARG A 135 2.45 20.53 10.68
C ARG A 135 3.56 19.48 10.57
N GLY A 136 3.31 18.38 9.88
CA GLY A 136 4.28 17.30 9.74
C GLY A 136 3.62 15.95 9.54
N ALA A 137 3.85 15.01 10.44
CA ALA A 137 3.19 13.71 10.38
C ALA A 137 2.90 13.12 11.75
N ASP A 138 1.79 12.39 11.86
CA ASP A 138 1.50 11.53 12.99
C ASP A 138 1.89 10.10 12.60
N LEU A 139 2.90 9.55 13.25
CA LEU A 139 3.19 8.13 13.21
C LEU A 139 2.47 7.44 14.36
N LEU A 140 1.66 6.45 14.04
CA LEU A 140 0.87 5.69 14.99
C LEU A 140 1.37 4.25 14.99
N TRP A 141 1.43 3.64 16.16
CA TRP A 141 1.85 2.25 16.30
C TRP A 141 0.89 1.45 17.17
N GLN A 142 0.83 0.15 16.89
CA GLN A 142 0.07 -0.84 17.63
C GLN A 142 0.90 -2.11 17.73
N SER A 143 1.16 -2.58 18.95
CA SER A 143 1.78 -3.87 19.21
C SER A 143 0.73 -4.80 19.78
N GLU A 144 0.58 -5.98 19.19
CA GLU A 144 -0.29 -7.03 19.70
C GLU A 144 0.55 -8.23 20.15
N SER A 145 0.17 -8.83 21.27
CA SER A 145 0.66 -10.13 21.72
C SER A 145 -0.52 -10.95 22.23
N ARG A 146 -0.81 -12.04 21.56
CA ARG A 146 -1.88 -12.98 21.88
C ARG A 146 -1.27 -14.31 22.27
N THR A 147 -1.81 -14.91 23.32
CA THR A 147 -1.42 -16.26 23.69
C THR A 147 -2.00 -17.27 22.70
N VAL A 148 -1.15 -17.90 21.90
CA VAL A 148 -1.57 -18.95 20.97
C VAL A 148 -1.67 -20.29 21.69
N ARG A 149 -2.83 -20.94 21.61
CA ARG A 149 -3.12 -22.23 22.26
C ARG A 149 -3.78 -23.17 21.25
N ALA A 150 -3.48 -24.47 21.32
CA ALA A 150 -4.11 -25.48 20.46
C ALA A 150 -5.61 -25.66 20.74
N ARG A 151 -6.03 -25.42 21.99
CA ARG A 151 -7.43 -25.44 22.40
C ARG A 151 -7.99 -24.00 22.41
N PRO A 152 -9.12 -23.73 21.73
CA PRO A 152 -9.80 -22.45 21.85
C PRO A 152 -10.12 -22.13 23.32
N PRO A 153 -10.09 -20.84 23.73
CA PRO A 153 -10.52 -20.46 25.08
C PRO A 153 -11.94 -20.96 25.33
N GLY A 154 -12.16 -21.58 26.48
CA GLY A 154 -13.48 -21.96 26.95
C GLY A 154 -14.34 -20.73 27.23
N PRO A 155 -15.67 -20.88 27.30
CA PRO A 155 -16.54 -19.81 27.76
C PRO A 155 -16.09 -19.32 29.15
N GLY A 156 -15.68 -18.06 29.24
CA GLY A 156 -15.21 -17.44 30.49
C GLY A 156 -13.70 -17.45 30.71
N ASP A 157 -12.91 -18.08 29.84
CA ASP A 157 -11.46 -17.92 29.86
C ASP A 157 -11.12 -16.48 29.43
N ALA A 158 -10.30 -15.79 30.22
CA ALA A 158 -9.75 -14.52 29.80
C ALA A 158 -8.81 -14.73 28.60
N THR A 159 -8.98 -13.91 27.57
CA THR A 159 -7.97 -13.79 26.51
C THR A 159 -6.82 -12.96 27.05
N ASP A 160 -5.66 -13.59 27.25
CA ASP A 160 -4.39 -12.89 27.54
C ASP A 160 -3.88 -12.20 26.27
N ASP A 161 -4.68 -11.26 25.76
CA ASP A 161 -4.34 -10.40 24.64
C ASP A 161 -3.80 -9.09 25.21
N ASP A 162 -2.50 -8.88 25.09
CA ASP A 162 -1.84 -7.62 25.41
C ASP A 162 -1.79 -6.77 24.14
N ILE A 163 -2.51 -5.64 24.14
CA ILE A 163 -2.50 -4.68 23.03
C ILE A 163 -2.05 -3.34 23.56
N ALA A 164 -0.91 -2.88 23.04
CA ALA A 164 -0.35 -1.58 23.33
C ALA A 164 -0.46 -0.66 22.11
N PHE A 165 -0.72 0.63 22.37
CA PHE A 165 -0.81 1.66 21.33
C PHE A 165 0.00 2.89 21.73
N GLY A 166 0.43 3.64 20.73
CA GLY A 166 0.98 4.97 20.92
C GLY A 166 1.22 5.67 19.60
N GLY A 167 1.96 6.77 19.65
CA GLY A 167 2.38 7.45 18.45
C GLY A 167 3.45 8.51 18.70
N LEU A 168 3.89 9.11 17.60
CA LEU A 168 4.80 10.24 17.53
C LEU A 168 4.17 11.30 16.63
N ALA A 169 4.09 12.54 17.11
CA ALA A 169 3.93 13.71 16.24
C ALA A 169 5.32 14.18 15.81
N ILE A 170 5.59 14.14 14.51
CA ILE A 170 6.87 14.46 13.87
C ILE A 170 6.76 15.83 13.20
N ASP A 171 7.61 16.76 13.60
CA ASP A 171 7.69 18.10 13.01
C ASP A 171 8.27 18.06 11.59
N ALA A 172 7.60 18.74 10.65
CA ALA A 172 7.97 18.72 9.24
C ALA A 172 9.30 19.44 8.94
N GLN A 173 9.75 20.37 9.78
CA GLN A 173 10.90 21.21 9.48
C GLN A 173 12.22 20.55 9.87
N ASN A 174 12.21 19.80 10.98
CA ASN A 174 13.45 19.29 11.59
C ASN A 174 13.38 17.80 11.99
N GLY A 175 12.24 17.13 11.78
CA GLY A 175 12.04 15.73 12.14
C GLY A 175 11.96 15.47 13.64
N GLN A 176 11.88 16.50 14.49
CA GLN A 176 11.72 16.32 15.92
C GLN A 176 10.39 15.60 16.19
N ALA A 177 10.47 14.53 16.98
CA ALA A 177 9.30 13.75 17.34
C ALA A 177 8.93 13.99 18.80
N THR A 178 7.64 14.10 19.05
CA THR A 178 7.05 14.16 20.39
C THR A 178 6.08 13.00 20.56
N ALA A 179 6.17 12.30 21.70
CA ALA A 179 5.27 11.21 21.98
C ALA A 179 3.83 11.72 22.08
N VAL A 180 2.90 11.02 21.42
CA VAL A 180 1.46 11.27 21.55
C VAL A 180 0.78 10.05 22.14
N SER A 181 0.01 10.29 23.21
CA SER A 181 -0.80 9.25 23.83
C SER A 181 -1.99 8.92 22.94
N ARG A 182 -2.26 7.64 22.74
CA ARG A 182 -3.42 7.17 22.00
C ARG A 182 -4.08 6.00 22.72
N THR A 183 -5.40 5.98 22.68
CA THR A 183 -6.24 4.96 23.33
C THR A 183 -7.06 4.13 22.34
N ALA A 184 -7.02 4.49 21.06
CA ALA A 184 -7.80 3.83 20.02
C ALA A 184 -6.90 2.94 19.14
N PRO A 185 -7.38 1.74 18.77
CA PRO A 185 -6.66 0.86 17.86
C PRO A 185 -6.47 1.51 16.49
N LEU A 186 -5.42 1.08 15.81
CA LEU A 186 -5.28 1.28 14.38
C LEU A 186 -6.35 0.45 13.68
N SER A 187 -7.11 1.11 12.80
CA SER A 187 -7.92 0.38 11.85
C SER A 187 -6.97 -0.47 11.01
N PRO A 188 -7.21 -1.79 10.87
CA PRO A 188 -6.42 -2.59 9.97
C PRO A 188 -6.48 -1.95 8.59
N SER A 189 -5.32 -1.70 7.98
CA SER A 189 -5.24 -1.22 6.61
C SER A 189 -5.91 -2.28 5.72
N LEU A 190 -7.15 -2.03 5.32
CA LEU A 190 -7.80 -2.85 4.32
C LEU A 190 -6.96 -2.77 3.06
N ARG A 191 -6.45 -3.93 2.62
CA ARG A 191 -5.57 -4.05 1.45
C ARG A 191 -6.30 -3.76 0.14
N PHE A 192 -7.62 -3.71 0.19
CA PHE A 192 -8.48 -3.31 -0.90
C PHE A 192 -9.76 -2.71 -0.33
N THR A 193 -10.36 -1.80 -1.08
CA THR A 193 -11.65 -1.20 -0.73
C THR A 193 -12.70 -1.72 -1.70
N MET A 194 -13.67 -2.49 -1.19
CA MET A 194 -14.83 -2.88 -1.99
C MET A 194 -15.81 -1.71 -2.02
N LEU A 195 -16.20 -1.27 -3.21
CA LEU A 195 -17.16 -0.18 -3.36
C LEU A 195 -18.56 -0.64 -2.94
N ASN A 196 -19.19 0.17 -2.09
CA ASN A 196 -20.62 0.06 -1.79
C ASN A 196 -21.44 0.41 -3.05
N GLU A 197 -22.75 0.19 -3.02
CA GLU A 197 -23.60 0.41 -4.19
C GLU A 197 -23.60 1.86 -4.70
N ALA A 198 -23.51 2.85 -3.80
CA ALA A 198 -23.55 4.26 -4.15
C ALA A 198 -22.27 4.76 -4.84
N ASP A 199 -21.12 4.15 -4.52
CA ASP A 199 -19.81 4.56 -5.05
C ASP A 199 -19.39 3.79 -6.31
N ARG A 200 -20.20 2.82 -6.76
CA ARG A 200 -19.91 2.00 -7.95
C ARG A 200 -20.05 2.81 -9.22
N LEU A 201 -19.18 2.49 -10.19
CA LEU A 201 -19.38 2.93 -11.57
C LEU A 201 -20.70 2.36 -12.10
N PRO A 202 -21.61 3.20 -12.63
CA PRO A 202 -22.89 2.75 -13.14
C PRO A 202 -22.68 1.83 -14.35
N ASN A 203 -23.63 0.93 -14.59
CA ASN A 203 -23.63 -0.01 -15.72
C ASN A 203 -22.53 -1.09 -15.71
N LEU A 204 -21.62 -1.07 -14.74
CA LEU A 204 -20.65 -2.14 -14.55
C LEU A 204 -21.18 -3.19 -13.56
N GLN A 205 -21.32 -4.42 -14.05
CA GLN A 205 -21.84 -5.54 -13.27
C GLN A 205 -20.75 -6.19 -12.41
N GLY A 206 -21.14 -6.71 -11.25
CA GLY A 206 -20.26 -7.46 -10.36
C GLY A 206 -19.66 -6.63 -9.21
N ARG A 207 -18.74 -7.26 -8.47
CA ARG A 207 -18.02 -6.61 -7.37
C ARG A 207 -16.97 -5.67 -7.94
N GLN A 208 -16.97 -4.44 -7.45
CA GLN A 208 -16.03 -3.40 -7.84
C GLN A 208 -15.08 -3.10 -6.68
N PHE A 209 -13.78 -3.10 -6.95
CA PHE A 209 -12.72 -2.84 -5.99
C PHE A 209 -11.98 -1.57 -6.39
N LEU A 210 -11.79 -0.66 -5.44
CA LEU A 210 -11.08 0.59 -5.66
C LEU A 210 -9.57 0.38 -5.54
N SER A 211 -8.80 1.00 -6.43
CA SER A 211 -7.35 1.09 -6.30
C SER A 211 -6.94 1.87 -5.05
N ILE A 212 -5.72 1.66 -4.55
CA ILE A 212 -5.24 2.33 -3.33
C ILE A 212 -5.16 3.85 -3.51
N ASP A 213 -4.76 4.33 -4.69
CA ASP A 213 -4.72 5.75 -5.05
C ASP A 213 -6.10 6.33 -5.43
N GLY A 214 -7.14 5.49 -5.47
CA GLY A 214 -8.50 5.87 -5.78
C GLY A 214 -8.78 6.20 -7.25
N GLY A 215 -7.80 6.08 -8.15
CA GLY A 215 -7.92 6.44 -9.56
C GLY A 215 -8.56 5.39 -10.47
N ALA A 216 -8.60 4.12 -10.05
CA ALA A 216 -9.08 3.02 -10.88
C ALA A 216 -10.06 2.10 -10.13
N VAL A 217 -10.91 1.43 -10.90
CA VAL A 217 -11.85 0.41 -10.42
C VAL A 217 -11.54 -0.92 -11.09
N LEU A 218 -11.44 -1.97 -10.27
CA LEU A 218 -11.24 -3.34 -10.69
C LEU A 218 -12.55 -4.14 -10.60
N ILE A 219 -12.86 -4.90 -11.65
CA ILE A 219 -13.87 -5.97 -11.64
C ILE A 219 -13.17 -7.30 -11.86
N SER A 220 -13.46 -8.27 -11.01
CA SER A 220 -12.92 -9.62 -11.11
C SER A 220 -13.99 -10.65 -11.40
N ASN A 221 -13.84 -11.37 -12.50
CA ASN A 221 -14.70 -12.49 -12.90
C ASN A 221 -13.94 -13.81 -12.81
N ARG A 222 -14.53 -14.85 -12.24
CA ARG A 222 -13.92 -16.20 -12.25
C ARG A 222 -14.11 -16.83 -13.64
N ILE A 223 -13.02 -17.20 -14.30
CA ILE A 223 -12.98 -17.79 -15.64
C ILE A 223 -12.54 -19.27 -15.65
N GLY A 224 -12.13 -19.80 -14.49
CA GLY A 224 -11.67 -21.18 -14.34
C GLY A 224 -11.98 -21.78 -12.97
N ASP A 225 -11.77 -23.08 -12.82
CA ASP A 225 -11.86 -23.77 -11.53
C ASP A 225 -10.54 -23.73 -10.76
N ASP A 226 -10.46 -24.44 -9.63
CA ASP A 226 -9.28 -24.44 -8.76
C ASP A 226 -8.07 -25.20 -9.32
N ARG A 227 -8.21 -25.85 -10.49
CA ARG A 227 -7.10 -26.50 -11.21
C ARG A 227 -6.36 -25.52 -12.13
N ILE A 228 -6.98 -24.39 -12.46
CA ILE A 228 -6.38 -23.34 -13.27
C ILE A 228 -5.75 -22.31 -12.33
N ARG A 229 -4.45 -22.04 -12.49
CA ARG A 229 -3.73 -21.04 -11.69
C ARG A 229 -4.37 -19.67 -11.84
N ASN A 230 -4.42 -19.14 -13.07
CA ASN A 230 -4.99 -17.82 -13.37
C ASN A 230 -6.51 -17.91 -13.61
N LYS A 231 -7.26 -18.31 -12.59
CA LYS A 231 -8.71 -18.56 -12.68
C LYS A 231 -9.58 -17.31 -12.58
N TYR A 232 -9.01 -16.13 -12.44
CA TYR A 232 -9.74 -14.86 -12.41
C TYR A 232 -9.31 -13.97 -13.57
N ARG A 233 -10.26 -13.24 -14.14
CA ARG A 233 -10.02 -12.17 -15.10
C ARG A 233 -10.28 -10.84 -14.45
N TRP A 234 -9.24 -10.03 -14.36
CA TRP A 234 -9.29 -8.65 -13.88
C TRP A 234 -9.55 -7.74 -15.08
N THR A 235 -10.55 -6.87 -14.96
CA THR A 235 -10.82 -5.78 -15.91
C THR A 235 -10.79 -4.47 -15.15
N LEU A 236 -9.94 -3.55 -15.58
CA LEU A 236 -9.72 -2.27 -14.92
C LEU A 236 -10.40 -1.16 -15.71
N TYR A 237 -10.96 -0.20 -14.98
CA TYR A 237 -11.64 0.97 -15.50
C TYR A 237 -11.10 2.22 -14.83
N ASP A 238 -11.01 3.30 -15.58
CA ASP A 238 -10.74 4.62 -15.03
C ASP A 238 -11.93 5.06 -14.20
N ARG A 239 -11.70 5.52 -12.96
CA ARG A 239 -12.80 5.83 -12.06
C ARG A 239 -13.56 7.11 -12.45
N ALA A 240 -12.89 8.07 -13.07
CA ALA A 240 -13.51 9.35 -13.39
C ALA A 240 -14.41 9.24 -14.63
N THR A 241 -13.98 8.46 -15.62
CA THR A 241 -14.62 8.34 -16.94
C THR A 241 -15.44 7.07 -17.09
N GLY A 242 -15.08 6.00 -16.36
CA GLY A 242 -15.62 4.66 -16.58
C GLY A 242 -15.02 3.95 -17.80
N ASP A 243 -14.03 4.55 -18.47
CA ASP A 243 -13.40 3.96 -19.65
C ASP A 243 -12.55 2.73 -19.28
N PRO A 244 -12.54 1.68 -20.13
CA PRO A 244 -11.73 0.50 -19.89
C PRO A 244 -10.23 0.83 -20.04
N LEU A 245 -9.46 0.52 -19.01
CA LEU A 245 -8.00 0.70 -19.01
C LEU A 245 -7.26 -0.52 -19.54
N GLY A 246 -7.76 -1.72 -19.26
CA GLY A 246 -7.13 -2.97 -19.67
C GLY A 246 -7.70 -4.19 -18.97
N ARG A 247 -7.21 -5.37 -19.34
CA ARG A 247 -7.60 -6.64 -18.74
C ARG A 247 -6.47 -7.65 -18.74
N PHE A 248 -6.42 -8.49 -17.72
CA PHE A 248 -5.48 -9.62 -17.64
C PHE A 248 -6.03 -10.72 -16.72
N ASP A 249 -5.40 -11.90 -16.77
CA ASP A 249 -5.80 -13.03 -15.95
C ASP A 249 -4.87 -13.16 -14.72
N ALA A 250 -5.46 -13.37 -13.55
CA ALA A 250 -4.82 -13.44 -12.23
C ALA A 250 -5.26 -14.69 -11.45
N ASP A 251 -4.48 -15.05 -10.44
CA ASP A 251 -4.72 -16.20 -9.57
C ASP A 251 -5.68 -15.93 -8.41
N ARG A 252 -5.84 -14.65 -8.05
CA ARG A 252 -6.75 -14.16 -7.00
C ARG A 252 -7.83 -13.24 -7.56
N SER A 253 -8.91 -13.06 -6.81
CA SER A 253 -10.02 -12.20 -7.22
C SER A 253 -9.75 -10.70 -7.02
N VAL A 254 -8.79 -10.34 -6.19
CA VAL A 254 -8.35 -8.96 -5.93
C VAL A 254 -7.08 -9.03 -5.10
N ASP A 255 -6.16 -8.09 -5.32
CA ASP A 255 -5.07 -7.74 -4.41
C ASP A 255 -4.93 -6.21 -4.36
N ALA A 256 -4.04 -5.69 -3.50
CA ALA A 256 -3.75 -4.27 -3.46
C ALA A 256 -3.09 -3.81 -4.77
N PHE A 257 -3.62 -2.74 -5.37
CA PHE A 257 -3.19 -2.27 -6.69
C PHE A 257 -3.35 -0.77 -6.89
N PHE A 258 -2.64 -0.23 -7.88
CA PHE A 258 -2.85 1.09 -8.45
C PHE A 258 -2.47 1.12 -9.93
N VAL A 259 -2.84 2.20 -10.63
CA VAL A 259 -2.55 2.36 -12.06
C VAL A 259 -1.72 3.63 -12.29
N ALA A 260 -0.52 3.46 -12.84
CA ALA A 260 0.37 4.53 -13.25
C ALA A 260 0.40 4.62 -14.79
N GLY A 261 -0.41 5.51 -15.35
CA GLY A 261 -0.58 5.61 -16.80
C GLY A 261 -1.16 4.32 -17.38
N LYS A 262 -0.36 3.61 -18.19
CA LYS A 262 -0.74 2.30 -18.77
C LYS A 262 -0.19 1.10 -17.99
N THR A 263 0.44 1.33 -16.84
CA THR A 263 1.03 0.28 -16.02
C THR A 263 0.16 0.02 -14.82
N LEU A 264 -0.33 -1.21 -14.67
CA LEU A 264 -0.89 -1.70 -13.43
C LEU A 264 0.24 -2.18 -12.53
N VAL A 265 0.30 -1.69 -11.30
CA VAL A 265 1.19 -2.22 -10.27
C VAL A 265 0.35 -2.83 -9.16
N TYR A 266 0.67 -4.07 -8.77
CA TYR A 266 -0.07 -4.78 -7.73
C TYR A 266 0.83 -5.72 -6.92
N VAL A 267 0.36 -6.09 -5.72
CA VAL A 267 1.05 -7.04 -4.84
C VAL A 267 0.48 -8.45 -5.04
N ALA A 268 1.23 -9.32 -5.69
CA ALA A 268 0.90 -10.73 -5.80
C ALA A 268 1.25 -11.45 -4.49
N ARG A 269 0.23 -11.91 -3.78
CA ARG A 269 0.36 -12.58 -2.48
C ARG A 269 0.97 -13.98 -2.64
N PRO A 270 1.61 -14.53 -1.58
CA PRO A 270 2.12 -15.88 -1.62
C PRO A 270 1.05 -16.88 -2.05
N TYR A 271 1.43 -17.81 -2.92
CA TYR A 271 0.53 -18.79 -3.47
C TYR A 271 1.22 -20.15 -3.54
N PHE A 272 0.57 -21.15 -2.97
CA PHE A 272 1.02 -22.54 -3.02
C PHE A 272 0.11 -23.31 -3.95
N TRP A 273 0.71 -24.11 -4.82
CA TRP A 273 -0.04 -25.05 -5.65
C TRP A 273 0.72 -26.34 -5.85
N ARG A 274 -0.03 -27.36 -6.25
CA ARG A 274 0.52 -28.65 -6.65
C ARG A 274 0.70 -28.67 -8.16
N ASP A 275 1.92 -28.97 -8.60
CA ASP A 275 2.30 -29.17 -9.99
C ASP A 275 2.79 -30.61 -10.16
N GLY A 276 1.88 -31.50 -10.57
CA GLY A 276 2.11 -32.94 -10.54
C GLY A 276 2.30 -33.44 -9.09
N ASP A 277 3.48 -33.96 -8.77
CA ASP A 277 3.85 -34.41 -7.41
C ASP A 277 4.70 -33.39 -6.64
N GLN A 278 4.95 -32.22 -7.23
CA GLN A 278 5.71 -31.15 -6.59
C GLN A 278 4.77 -30.11 -5.99
N PHE A 279 5.05 -29.70 -4.76
CA PHE A 279 4.53 -28.44 -4.24
C PHE A 279 5.41 -27.30 -4.75
N ARG A 280 4.77 -26.27 -5.28
CA ARG A 280 5.42 -25.03 -5.70
C ARG A 280 4.88 -23.86 -4.90
N GLU A 281 5.76 -22.91 -4.67
CA GLU A 281 5.47 -21.67 -3.97
C GLU A 281 5.83 -20.49 -4.88
N ASP A 282 4.90 -19.55 -5.02
CA ASP A 282 5.21 -18.19 -5.42
C ASP A 282 5.34 -17.37 -4.14
N PRO A 283 6.48 -16.69 -3.92
CA PRO A 283 6.61 -15.78 -2.79
C PRO A 283 5.78 -14.52 -3.01
N LEU A 284 5.68 -13.69 -1.97
CA LEU A 284 5.14 -12.33 -2.07
C LEU A 284 5.94 -11.52 -3.11
N ARG A 285 5.25 -10.91 -4.07
CA ARG A 285 5.89 -10.14 -5.15
C ARG A 285 5.15 -8.85 -5.45
N LEU A 286 5.91 -7.83 -5.85
CA LEU A 286 5.40 -6.66 -6.55
C LEU A 286 5.49 -6.93 -8.05
N ARG A 287 4.40 -6.69 -8.79
CA ARG A 287 4.35 -6.91 -10.24
C ARG A 287 3.86 -5.66 -10.96
N ALA A 288 4.43 -5.41 -12.14
CA ALA A 288 3.94 -4.40 -13.07
C ALA A 288 3.49 -5.05 -14.39
N ILE A 289 2.28 -4.74 -14.82
CA ILE A 289 1.65 -5.25 -16.03
C ILE A 289 1.35 -4.09 -16.97
N ASP A 290 1.68 -4.25 -18.24
CA ASP A 290 1.22 -3.35 -19.31
C ASP A 290 -0.26 -3.60 -19.59
N LEU A 291 -1.11 -2.59 -19.40
CA LEU A 291 -2.56 -2.73 -19.52
C LEU A 291 -3.06 -2.87 -20.96
N ASP A 292 -2.29 -2.40 -21.95
CA ASP A 292 -2.62 -2.57 -23.37
C ASP A 292 -2.49 -4.04 -23.80
N SER A 293 -1.40 -4.70 -23.39
CA SER A 293 -1.04 -6.05 -23.85
C SER A 293 -1.27 -7.15 -22.82
N GLY A 294 -1.48 -6.81 -21.55
CA GLY A 294 -1.55 -7.74 -20.43
C GLY A 294 -0.20 -8.41 -20.09
N ARG A 295 0.92 -7.89 -20.63
CA ARG A 295 2.25 -8.48 -20.44
C ARG A 295 2.89 -8.01 -19.14
N LEU A 296 3.60 -8.93 -18.47
CA LEU A 296 4.49 -8.59 -17.36
C LEU A 296 5.63 -7.71 -17.86
N LEU A 297 5.75 -6.51 -17.30
CA LEU A 297 6.85 -5.59 -17.54
C LEU A 297 8.03 -5.90 -16.63
N TRP A 298 7.77 -6.01 -15.32
CA TRP A 298 8.77 -6.36 -14.32
C TRP A 298 8.11 -6.95 -13.06
N GLU A 299 8.90 -7.66 -12.27
CA GLU A 299 8.51 -8.14 -10.94
C GLU A 299 9.67 -8.09 -9.94
N ARG A 300 9.35 -7.96 -8.65
CA ARG A 300 10.31 -7.97 -7.54
C ARG A 300 9.75 -8.79 -6.38
N ALA A 301 10.59 -9.61 -5.77
CA ALA A 301 10.24 -10.27 -4.51
C ALA A 301 10.17 -9.23 -3.39
N LEU A 302 9.19 -9.41 -2.50
CA LEU A 302 9.00 -8.58 -1.31
C LEU A 302 9.25 -9.41 -0.06
N ARG A 303 9.67 -8.75 1.02
CA ARG A 303 9.69 -9.38 2.35
C ARG A 303 8.25 -9.68 2.80
N ASP A 304 7.92 -10.93 3.07
CA ASP A 304 6.65 -11.29 3.69
C ASP A 304 6.78 -11.15 5.21
N THR A 305 6.07 -10.17 5.77
CA THR A 305 6.08 -9.92 7.22
C THR A 305 5.05 -10.75 7.95
N GLU A 306 4.18 -11.49 7.26
CA GLU A 306 3.12 -12.27 7.91
C GLU A 306 3.66 -13.63 8.39
N TYR A 307 3.37 -14.00 9.64
CA TYR A 307 3.73 -15.32 10.15
C TYR A 307 2.93 -16.43 9.44
N ARG A 308 3.62 -17.30 8.70
CA ARG A 308 3.07 -18.50 8.06
C ARG A 308 3.63 -19.82 8.60
N GLY A 309 4.32 -19.77 9.73
CA GLY A 309 4.96 -20.94 10.33
C GLY A 309 3.95 -21.92 10.94
N PRO A 310 4.43 -23.10 11.39
CA PRO A 310 3.58 -24.08 12.06
C PRO A 310 3.00 -23.50 13.36
N PHE A 311 1.79 -23.95 13.71
CA PHE A 311 1.26 -23.73 15.05
C PHE A 311 1.85 -24.76 16.02
N PRO A 312 2.09 -24.39 17.28
CA PRO A 312 2.53 -25.35 18.29
C PRO A 312 1.48 -26.45 18.46
N PRO A 313 1.91 -27.70 18.78
CA PRO A 313 1.01 -28.83 18.99
C PRO A 313 0.10 -28.66 20.21
#